data_AF-A0A009RS38-F1
#
_entry.id   AF-A0A009RS38-F1
#
_cell.length_a   1.000
_cell.length_b   1.000
_cell.length_c   1.000
_cell.angle_alpha   90.00
_cell.angle_beta   90.00
_cell.angle_gamma   90.00
#
_symmetry.space_group_name_H-M   'P 1'
#
loop_
_entity.id
_entity.type
_entity.pdbx_description
1 polymer ?
#
loop_
_entity_poly.entity_id
_entity_poly.type
_entity_poly.pdbx_seq_one_letter_code
_entity_poly.pdbx_strand_id
1 'polypeptide(L)'
;MVDFIHNNKELYGVEAICRILPIAPSTYYRTLDLTDNPEHRAKRDLHDEYHAEEIKRIWKESSGRYGVRKVWQKLKREGYIIARCTVARLMKKLGIQGVWRGKNKQTTRSRDDQKRADDLVKRNFTADHPDPCEAVLLRSVTLRIFKLIQAGSIPPLLLMCSHEQLLAG
;
A
#
# COMPACT_ATOMS: atom_id res chain seq x y z
N MET A 1 13.16 8.30 -9.90
CA MET A 1 12.88 8.76 -11.29
C MET A 1 13.87 9.83 -11.70
N VAL A 2 14.03 10.89 -10.89
CA VAL A 2 15.16 11.83 -11.02
C VAL A 2 16.51 11.11 -10.94
N ASP A 3 16.62 10.07 -10.10
CA ASP A 3 17.84 9.24 -9.98
C ASP A 3 18.21 8.53 -11.29
N PHE A 4 17.20 8.11 -12.07
CA PHE A 4 17.43 7.48 -13.37
C PHE A 4 17.99 8.47 -14.39
N ILE A 5 17.44 9.70 -14.41
CA ILE A 5 17.94 10.78 -15.25
C ILE A 5 19.37 11.14 -14.82
N HIS A 6 19.63 11.22 -13.51
CA HIS A 6 20.94 11.56 -12.98
C HIS A 6 22.02 10.53 -13.35
N ASN A 7 21.70 9.23 -13.26
CA ASN A 7 22.63 8.14 -13.57
C ASN A 7 22.95 8.03 -15.07
N ASN A 8 22.04 8.48 -15.93
CA ASN A 8 22.18 8.33 -17.39
C ASN A 8 22.46 9.67 -18.11
N LYS A 9 22.62 10.77 -17.35
CA LYS A 9 22.80 12.14 -17.91
C LYS A 9 24.03 12.25 -18.80
N GLU A 10 25.11 11.53 -18.47
CA GLU A 10 26.39 11.60 -19.18
C GLU A 10 26.35 10.88 -20.54
N LEU A 11 25.52 9.84 -20.66
CA LEU A 11 25.44 9.02 -21.87
C LEU A 11 24.48 9.59 -22.92
N TYR A 12 23.33 10.13 -22.49
CA TYR A 12 22.24 10.50 -23.39
C TYR A 12 21.85 11.99 -23.33
N GLY A 13 22.32 12.71 -22.31
CA GLY A 13 21.87 14.08 -22.03
C GLY A 13 20.48 14.14 -21.40
N VAL A 14 20.27 15.15 -20.56
CA VAL A 14 19.02 15.31 -19.78
C VAL A 14 17.81 15.51 -20.68
N GLU A 15 17.94 16.31 -21.74
CA GLU A 15 16.82 16.66 -22.63
C GLU A 15 16.28 15.45 -23.41
N ALA A 16 17.15 14.55 -23.87
CA ALA A 16 16.76 13.35 -24.61
C ALA A 16 15.98 12.38 -23.72
N ILE A 17 16.45 12.18 -22.48
CA ILE A 17 15.79 11.32 -21.50
C ILE A 17 14.43 11.91 -21.10
N CYS A 18 14.38 13.22 -20.83
CA CYS A 18 13.16 13.94 -20.48
C CYS A 18 12.09 13.90 -21.58
N ARG A 19 12.50 13.88 -22.85
CA ARG A 19 11.60 13.73 -24.01
C ARG A 19 10.92 12.36 -24.06
N ILE A 20 11.62 11.30 -23.65
CA ILE A 20 11.11 9.92 -23.64
C ILE A 20 10.24 9.64 -22.42
N LEU A 21 10.57 10.23 -21.26
CA LEU A 21 9.87 10.02 -19.97
C LEU A 21 8.69 10.97 -19.71
N PRO A 22 8.12 11.60 -20.75
CA PRO A 22 7.44 12.91 -20.73
C PRO A 22 7.57 13.74 -19.44
N ILE A 23 8.80 14.15 -19.08
CA ILE A 23 9.07 15.05 -17.95
C ILE A 23 9.65 16.36 -18.49
N ALA A 24 9.22 17.51 -17.95
CA ALA A 24 9.83 18.78 -18.32
C ALA A 24 11.27 18.88 -17.73
N PRO A 25 12.28 19.28 -18.52
CA PRO A 25 13.66 19.45 -18.02
C PRO A 25 13.77 20.39 -16.82
N SER A 26 12.92 21.43 -16.75
CA SER A 26 12.83 22.34 -15.61
C SER A 26 12.49 21.64 -14.30
N THR A 27 11.74 20.53 -14.35
CA THR A 27 11.43 19.73 -13.16
C THR A 27 12.67 19.03 -12.63
N TYR A 28 13.54 18.53 -13.51
CA TYR A 28 14.80 17.89 -13.14
C TYR A 28 15.74 18.89 -12.45
N TYR A 29 15.99 20.04 -13.07
CA TYR A 29 16.85 21.07 -12.47
C TYR A 29 16.27 21.61 -11.16
N ARG A 30 14.96 21.84 -11.09
CA ARG A 30 14.30 22.22 -9.84
C ARG A 30 14.51 21.19 -8.73
N THR A 31 14.46 19.89 -9.05
CA THR A 31 14.73 18.85 -8.05
C THR A 31 16.19 18.80 -7.61
N LEU A 32 17.13 19.12 -8.50
CA LEU A 32 18.54 19.30 -8.13
C LEU A 32 18.71 20.51 -7.21
N ASP A 33 18.15 21.65 -7.58
CA ASP A 33 18.24 22.89 -6.79
C ASP A 33 17.69 22.71 -5.37
N LEU A 34 16.57 21.97 -5.21
CA LEU A 34 15.99 21.65 -3.91
C LEU A 34 16.81 20.63 -3.10
N THR A 35 17.66 19.86 -3.77
CA THR A 35 18.57 18.90 -3.12
C THR A 35 19.82 19.62 -2.63
N ASP A 36 20.39 20.47 -3.48
CA ASP A 36 21.64 21.19 -3.21
C ASP A 36 21.42 22.38 -2.25
N ASN A 37 20.29 23.09 -2.39
CA ASN A 37 19.95 24.26 -1.59
C ASN A 37 18.70 23.98 -0.75
N PRO A 38 18.87 23.48 0.49
CA PRO A 38 17.74 23.19 1.36
C PRO A 38 16.93 24.44 1.72
N GLU A 39 17.50 25.66 1.64
CA GLU A 39 16.76 26.90 1.88
C GLU A 39 15.65 27.18 0.86
N HIS A 40 15.72 26.61 -0.36
CA HIS A 40 14.69 26.76 -1.38
C HIS A 40 13.48 25.84 -1.16
N ARG A 41 13.56 24.93 -0.19
CA ARG A 41 12.42 24.09 0.21
C ARG A 41 11.33 24.93 0.86
N ALA A 42 10.11 24.43 0.81
CA ALA A 42 9.01 25.08 1.50
C ALA A 42 9.29 25.11 3.01
N LYS A 43 8.99 26.22 3.68
CA LYS A 43 9.16 26.37 5.14
C LYS A 43 8.54 25.22 5.94
N ARG A 44 7.44 24.65 5.43
CA ARG A 44 6.77 23.48 6.02
C ARG A 44 7.67 22.24 6.02
N ASP A 45 8.40 22.00 4.95
CA ASP A 45 9.27 20.82 4.82
C ASP A 45 10.45 20.92 5.79
N LEU A 46 11.04 22.11 5.94
CA LEU A 46 12.08 22.38 6.93
C LEU A 46 11.60 22.15 8.37
N HIS A 47 10.39 22.62 8.71
CA HIS A 47 9.79 22.36 10.02
C HIS A 47 9.51 20.87 10.23
N ASP A 48 9.01 20.18 9.20
CA ASP A 48 8.75 18.74 9.24
C ASP A 48 10.03 17.93 9.45
N GLU A 49 11.15 18.31 8.84
CA GLU A 49 12.46 17.69 9.03
C GLU A 49 12.94 17.85 10.47
N TYR A 50 12.89 19.08 11.02
CA TYR A 50 13.24 19.35 12.41
C TYR A 50 12.37 18.53 13.40
N HIS A 51 11.06 18.49 13.18
CA HIS A 51 10.16 17.68 14.02
C HIS A 51 10.38 16.17 13.84
N ALA A 52 10.78 15.72 12.66
CA ALA A 52 11.08 14.31 12.39
C ALA A 52 12.31 13.84 13.17
N GLU A 53 13.35 14.67 13.29
CA GLU A 53 14.53 14.37 14.11
C GLU A 53 14.17 14.24 15.59
N GLU A 54 13.36 15.17 16.10
CA GLU A 54 12.93 15.17 17.49
C GLU A 54 12.06 13.93 17.81
N ILE A 55 11.15 13.57 16.91
CA ILE A 55 10.37 12.33 17.00
C ILE A 55 11.28 11.09 17.05
N LYS A 56 12.34 11.05 16.23
CA LYS A 56 13.33 9.95 16.25
C LYS A 56 14.07 9.89 17.58
N ARG A 57 14.47 11.03 18.14
CA ARG A 57 15.15 11.13 19.44
C ARG A 57 14.30 10.50 20.54
N ILE A 58 13.05 10.96 20.68
CA ILE A 58 12.10 10.44 21.68
C ILE A 58 11.82 8.95 21.48
N TRP A 59 11.68 8.51 20.23
CA TRP A 59 11.43 7.11 19.94
C TRP A 59 12.62 6.22 20.34
N LYS A 60 13.85 6.66 20.04
CA LYS A 60 15.09 5.97 20.42
C LYS A 60 15.28 5.94 21.94
N GLU A 61 15.02 7.05 22.64
CA GLU A 61 15.02 7.13 24.12
C GLU A 61 14.05 6.09 24.73
N SER A 62 12.88 5.90 24.11
CA SER A 62 11.89 4.91 24.55
C SER A 62 12.22 3.45 24.20
N SER A 63 13.36 3.20 23.54
CA SER A 63 13.74 1.91 22.91
C SER A 63 12.64 1.36 21.97
N GLY A 64 11.98 2.27 21.25
CA GLY A 64 10.91 1.95 20.31
C GLY A 64 9.55 1.57 20.91
N ARG A 65 9.36 1.74 22.22
CA ARG A 65 8.07 1.42 22.89
C ARG A 65 6.99 2.45 22.62
N TYR A 66 7.34 3.69 22.29
CA TYR A 66 6.35 4.76 22.15
C TYR A 66 5.76 4.82 20.74
N GLY A 67 4.42 4.75 20.68
CA GLY A 67 3.66 5.06 19.48
C GLY A 67 3.23 6.53 19.43
N VAL A 68 2.52 6.91 18.37
CA VAL A 68 2.07 8.28 18.05
C VAL A 68 1.57 9.05 19.27
N ARG A 69 0.67 8.46 20.07
CA ARG A 69 0.05 9.14 21.21
C ARG A 69 1.06 9.46 22.33
N LYS A 70 2.00 8.56 22.61
CA LYS A 70 3.01 8.75 23.67
C LYS A 70 4.09 9.74 23.23
N VAL A 71 4.53 9.65 21.98
CA VAL A 71 5.47 10.62 21.39
C VAL A 71 4.88 12.02 21.41
N TRP A 72 3.64 12.18 20.95
CA TRP A 72 2.95 13.47 20.97
C TRP A 72 2.81 14.06 22.38
N GLN A 73 2.50 13.24 23.38
CA GLN A 73 2.44 13.70 24.78
C GLN A 73 3.80 14.12 25.34
N LYS A 74 4.89 13.45 24.96
CA LYS A 74 6.25 13.82 25.35
C LYS A 74 6.66 15.15 24.69
N LEU A 75 6.43 15.29 23.37
CA LEU A 75 6.63 16.55 22.64
C LEU A 75 5.86 17.71 23.27
N LYS A 76 4.59 17.50 23.65
CA LYS A 76 3.79 18.53 24.31
C LYS A 76 4.35 18.93 25.68
N ARG A 77 4.94 17.99 26.43
CA ARG A 77 5.61 18.29 27.72
C ARG A 77 6.90 19.07 27.54
N GLU A 78 7.60 18.89 26.42
CA GLU A 78 8.81 19.64 26.07
C GLU A 78 8.50 21.03 25.48
N GLY A 79 7.21 21.38 25.30
CA GLY A 79 6.79 22.71 24.84
C GLY A 79 6.54 22.83 23.33
N TYR A 80 6.60 21.73 22.56
CA TYR A 80 6.36 21.76 21.13
C TYR A 80 4.87 21.92 20.78
N ILE A 81 4.55 22.89 19.92
CA ILE A 81 3.20 23.15 19.42
C ILE A 81 2.97 22.35 18.13
N ILE A 82 2.73 21.04 18.27
CA ILE A 82 2.54 20.13 17.12
C ILE A 82 1.19 19.40 17.24
N ALA A 83 0.46 19.32 16.14
CA ALA A 83 -0.77 18.55 16.06
C ALA A 83 -0.49 17.03 16.04
N ARG A 84 -1.37 16.24 16.67
CA ARG A 84 -1.25 14.78 16.71
C ARG A 84 -1.19 14.15 15.31
N CYS A 85 -1.94 14.70 14.34
CA CYS A 85 -1.96 14.23 12.96
C CYS A 85 -0.59 14.44 12.26
N THR A 86 0.12 15.52 12.57
CA THR A 86 1.47 15.79 12.07
C THR A 86 2.44 14.73 12.59
N VAL A 87 2.41 14.42 13.89
CA VAL A 87 3.24 13.36 14.49
C VAL A 87 2.94 12.00 13.83
N ALA A 88 1.66 11.67 13.64
CA ALA A 88 1.27 10.41 12.98
C ALA A 88 1.80 10.31 11.55
N ARG A 89 1.68 11.40 10.78
CA ARG A 89 2.18 11.49 9.40
C ARG A 89 3.71 11.36 9.36
N LEU A 90 4.43 12.06 10.23
CA LEU A 90 5.90 12.00 10.30
C LEU A 90 6.39 10.63 10.72
N MET A 91 5.78 10.01 11.74
CA MET A 91 6.11 8.63 12.14
C MET A 91 5.91 7.64 10.99
N LYS A 92 4.82 7.78 10.21
CA LYS A 92 4.58 6.96 9.01
C LYS A 92 5.64 7.19 7.93
N LYS A 93 5.99 8.45 7.63
CA LYS A 93 7.06 8.79 6.66
C LYS A 93 8.40 8.17 7.06
N LEU A 94 8.70 8.13 8.36
CA LEU A 94 9.94 7.57 8.89
C LEU A 94 9.92 6.02 9.01
N GLY A 95 8.78 5.37 8.80
CA GLY A 95 8.63 3.93 9.00
C GLY A 95 8.72 3.51 10.47
N ILE A 96 8.48 4.43 11.41
CA ILE A 96 8.63 4.19 12.84
C ILE A 96 7.29 3.88 13.46
N GLN A 97 7.22 2.78 14.21
CA GLN A 97 6.03 2.36 14.94
C GLN A 97 6.36 2.07 16.41
N GLY A 98 5.38 2.30 17.28
CA GLY A 98 5.47 1.87 18.67
C GLY A 98 5.16 0.38 18.82
N VAL A 99 5.73 -0.27 19.83
CA VAL A 99 5.41 -1.66 20.15
C VAL A 99 3.91 -1.84 20.43
N TRP A 100 3.27 -2.70 19.66
CA TRP A 100 1.91 -3.16 19.92
C TRP A 100 1.94 -4.34 20.90
N ARG A 101 1.45 -4.13 22.13
CA ARG A 101 1.33 -5.17 23.17
C ARG A 101 -0.04 -5.81 23.08
N GLY A 102 -0.23 -6.69 22.11
CA GLY A 102 -1.45 -7.48 21.98
C GLY A 102 -1.35 -8.52 20.88
N LYS A 103 -1.58 -9.79 21.21
CA LYS A 103 -2.09 -10.73 20.20
C LYS A 103 -3.54 -10.35 19.94
N ASN A 104 -4.00 -10.39 18.69
CA ASN A 104 -5.44 -10.48 18.45
C ASN A 104 -5.94 -11.65 19.29
N LYS A 105 -6.81 -11.40 20.28
CA LYS A 105 -7.54 -12.47 20.95
C LYS A 105 -8.46 -13.06 19.88
N GLN A 106 -7.98 -14.08 19.18
CA GLN A 106 -8.89 -15.03 18.57
C GLN A 106 -9.48 -15.83 19.72
N THR A 107 -10.61 -15.36 20.23
CA THR A 107 -11.38 -16.08 21.25
C THR A 107 -11.83 -17.44 20.71
N THR A 108 -12.09 -17.52 19.40
CA THR A 108 -12.61 -18.71 18.74
C THR A 108 -12.01 -18.83 17.35
N ARG A 109 -11.35 -19.96 17.05
CA ARG A 109 -11.13 -20.42 15.67
C ARG A 109 -12.27 -21.37 15.34
N SER A 110 -13.10 -21.04 14.35
CA SER A 110 -14.07 -21.99 13.81
C SER A 110 -13.29 -23.20 13.27
N ARG A 111 -13.57 -24.40 13.77
CA ARG A 111 -13.15 -25.64 13.13
C ARG A 111 -14.19 -25.99 12.08
N ASP A 112 -13.76 -26.31 10.86
CA ASP A 112 -14.68 -26.75 9.78
C ASP A 112 -15.39 -28.06 10.13
N ASP A 113 -14.79 -28.82 11.03
CA ASP A 113 -15.23 -30.11 11.57
C ASP A 113 -16.27 -29.99 12.70
N GLN A 114 -16.64 -28.78 13.13
CA GLN A 114 -17.75 -28.59 14.08
C GLN A 114 -19.09 -28.49 13.36
N LYS A 115 -20.00 -29.40 13.68
CA LYS A 115 -21.39 -29.34 13.23
C LYS A 115 -22.02 -28.04 13.73
N ARG A 116 -22.43 -27.18 12.79
CA ARG A 116 -23.20 -25.97 13.08
C ARG A 116 -24.48 -26.38 13.82
N ALA A 117 -24.86 -25.63 14.86
CA ALA A 117 -26.08 -25.92 15.61
C ALA A 117 -27.28 -26.01 14.65
N ASP A 118 -28.09 -27.06 14.83
CA ASP A 118 -29.23 -27.32 13.95
C ASP A 118 -30.27 -26.18 14.11
N ASP A 119 -30.70 -25.60 12.99
CA ASP A 119 -31.68 -24.50 13.00
C ASP A 119 -33.09 -25.03 13.27
N LEU A 120 -33.46 -25.06 14.55
CA LEU A 120 -34.77 -25.53 15.02
C LEU A 120 -35.94 -24.64 14.58
N VAL A 121 -35.66 -23.44 14.06
CA VAL A 121 -36.68 -22.47 13.64
C VAL A 121 -36.87 -22.47 12.10
N LYS A 122 -36.10 -23.31 11.38
CA LYS A 122 -36.17 -23.47 9.90
C LYS A 122 -36.23 -22.12 9.16
N ARG A 123 -35.35 -21.18 9.52
CA ARG A 123 -35.33 -19.86 8.89
C ARG A 123 -34.60 -19.94 7.56
N ASN A 124 -35.21 -19.39 6.52
CA ASN A 124 -34.58 -19.30 5.22
C ASN A 124 -33.61 -18.10 5.19
N PHE A 125 -32.31 -18.36 5.36
CA PHE A 125 -31.25 -17.35 5.24
C PHE A 125 -30.72 -17.21 3.80
N THR A 126 -31.34 -17.90 2.85
CA THR A 126 -31.03 -17.79 1.43
C THR A 126 -31.67 -16.51 0.89
N ALA A 127 -30.85 -15.51 0.59
CA ALA A 127 -31.28 -14.34 -0.17
C ALA A 127 -31.13 -14.64 -1.67
N ASP A 128 -32.19 -14.45 -2.45
CA ASP A 128 -32.17 -14.67 -3.92
C ASP A 128 -31.24 -13.69 -4.64
N HIS A 129 -31.03 -12.51 -4.05
CA HIS A 129 -30.08 -11.51 -4.50
C HIS A 129 -29.39 -10.88 -3.28
N PRO A 130 -28.05 -10.71 -3.28
CA PRO A 130 -27.40 -9.91 -2.26
C PRO A 130 -27.81 -8.46 -2.47
N ASP A 131 -28.55 -7.89 -1.50
CA ASP A 131 -28.75 -6.44 -1.46
C ASP A 131 -27.37 -5.74 -1.50
N PRO A 132 -27.16 -4.76 -2.39
CA PRO A 132 -25.84 -4.18 -2.62
C PRO A 132 -25.47 -3.22 -1.48
N CYS A 133 -25.01 -3.78 -0.36
CA CYS A 133 -24.20 -3.06 0.62
C CYS A 133 -22.92 -3.85 0.89
N GLU A 134 -21.92 -3.49 0.07
CA GLU A 134 -20.48 -3.66 0.23
C GLU A 134 -19.86 -5.05 0.47
N ALA A 135 -18.78 -5.26 -0.29
CA ALA A 135 -17.75 -6.30 -0.19
C ALA A 135 -18.12 -7.68 -0.76
N VAL A 136 -17.60 -8.00 -1.95
CA VAL A 136 -16.37 -8.81 -2.18
C VAL A 136 -16.28 -9.06 -3.70
N LEU A 137 -15.63 -8.15 -4.45
CA LEU A 137 -15.19 -8.46 -5.82
C LEU A 137 -13.73 -8.86 -5.81
N LEU A 138 -13.45 -10.06 -5.32
CA LEU A 138 -12.26 -10.83 -5.69
C LEU A 138 -12.59 -12.33 -5.70
N ARG A 139 -13.42 -12.80 -6.64
CA ARG A 139 -13.39 -14.21 -7.09
C ARG A 139 -14.15 -14.60 -8.37
N SER A 140 -14.67 -13.66 -9.17
CA SER A 140 -15.62 -14.01 -10.24
C SER A 140 -15.04 -14.17 -11.66
N VAL A 141 -13.74 -13.92 -11.91
CA VAL A 141 -13.22 -14.00 -13.29
C VAL A 141 -12.96 -15.46 -13.73
N THR A 142 -12.66 -16.39 -12.83
CA THR A 142 -12.29 -17.78 -13.21
C THR A 142 -13.49 -18.69 -13.54
N LEU A 143 -14.69 -18.40 -13.05
CA LEU A 143 -15.86 -19.26 -13.29
C LEU A 143 -16.60 -18.96 -14.60
N ARG A 144 -16.41 -17.76 -15.19
CA ARG A 144 -17.08 -17.38 -16.44
C ARG A 144 -16.47 -18.07 -17.66
N ILE A 145 -15.16 -18.34 -17.63
CA ILE A 145 -14.46 -19.08 -18.69
C ILE A 145 -14.88 -20.56 -18.67
N PHE A 146 -14.98 -21.19 -17.49
CA PHE A 146 -15.33 -22.60 -17.37
C PHE A 146 -16.76 -22.91 -17.85
N LYS A 147 -17.71 -21.98 -17.64
CA LYS A 147 -19.11 -22.15 -18.06
C LYS A 147 -19.32 -21.97 -19.58
N LEU A 148 -18.43 -21.25 -20.27
CA LEU A 148 -18.46 -21.13 -21.74
C LEU A 148 -17.92 -22.38 -22.46
N ILE A 149 -17.02 -23.14 -21.82
CA ILE A 149 -16.45 -24.38 -22.39
C ILE A 149 -17.47 -25.54 -22.37
N GLN A 150 -18.29 -25.66 -21.32
CA GLN A 150 -19.30 -26.74 -21.22
C GLN A 150 -20.58 -26.51 -22.05
N ALA A 151 -20.80 -25.32 -22.59
CA ALA A 151 -22.03 -24.98 -23.31
C ALA A 151 -21.96 -25.22 -24.83
N GLY A 152 -20.89 -25.81 -25.36
CA GLY A 152 -20.82 -26.29 -26.75
C GLY A 152 -20.98 -25.22 -27.84
N SER A 153 -20.81 -23.92 -27.51
CA SER A 153 -20.90 -22.81 -28.46
C SER A 153 -19.50 -22.27 -28.82
N ILE A 154 -18.58 -23.16 -29.19
CA ILE A 154 -17.27 -22.79 -29.74
C ILE A 154 -17.13 -23.47 -31.10
N PRO A 155 -17.00 -22.72 -32.22
CA PRO A 155 -16.84 -23.32 -33.54
C PRO A 155 -15.52 -24.12 -33.64
N PRO A 156 -15.48 -25.22 -34.43
CA PRO A 156 -14.45 -26.27 -34.37
C PRO A 156 -13.06 -25.88 -34.92
N LEU A 157 -12.81 -24.61 -35.23
CA LEU A 157 -11.53 -24.16 -35.80
C LEU A 157 -10.44 -23.81 -34.76
N LEU A 158 -10.77 -23.80 -33.46
CA LEU A 158 -9.82 -23.47 -32.39
C LEU A 158 -9.28 -24.69 -31.62
N LEU A 159 -9.68 -25.91 -31.98
CA LEU A 159 -9.24 -27.13 -31.30
C LEU A 159 -7.94 -27.73 -31.86
N MET A 160 -7.36 -27.15 -32.91
CA MET A 160 -6.18 -27.72 -33.59
C MET A 160 -4.83 -27.09 -33.17
N CYS A 161 -4.80 -26.08 -32.29
CA CYS A 161 -3.54 -25.39 -31.95
C CYS A 161 -2.92 -25.79 -30.60
N SER A 162 -3.56 -26.66 -29.81
CA SER A 162 -3.05 -27.04 -28.48
C SER A 162 -2.59 -28.50 -28.36
N HIS A 163 -2.76 -29.31 -29.41
CA HIS A 163 -2.30 -30.71 -29.39
C HIS A 163 -0.79 -30.85 -29.69
N GLU A 164 -0.11 -29.77 -30.10
CA GLU A 164 1.29 -29.81 -30.54
C GLU A 164 2.32 -29.38 -29.48
N GLN A 165 1.91 -29.09 -28.23
CA GLN A 165 2.83 -28.72 -27.14
C GLN A 165 2.96 -29.76 -26.02
N LEU A 166 2.37 -30.94 -26.18
CA LEU A 166 2.45 -32.05 -25.20
C LEU A 166 3.29 -33.25 -25.67
N LEU A 167 4.02 -33.12 -26.79
CA LEU A 167 4.92 -34.14 -27.36
C LEU A 167 6.34 -33.64 -27.68
N ALA A 168 6.81 -32.64 -26.96
CA ALA A 168 8.24 -32.33 -26.80
C ALA A 168 8.42 -31.91 -25.33
N GLY A 169 9.19 -32.59 -24.48
CA GLY A 169 10.52 -33.09 -24.80
C GLY A 169 11.48 -31.92 -24.68
#